data_AF-A0A0L0HIP7-F1
#
_entry.id   AF-A0A0L0HIP7-F1
#
_cell.length_a   1.000
_cell.length_b   1.000
_cell.length_c   1.000
_cell.angle_alpha   90.00
_cell.angle_beta   90.00
_cell.angle_gamma   90.00
#
_symmetry.space_group_name_H-M   'P 1'
#
loop_
_entity.id
_entity.type
_entity.pdbx_description
1 polymer ?
#
loop_
_entity_poly.entity_id
_entity_poly.type
_entity_poly.pdbx_seq_one_letter_code
_entity_poly.pdbx_strand_id
1 'polypeptide(L)'
;MLPVLVPFGWAASSYLYWVRGKRFDTLTEILEGPDPQSSPEAAFQTYEKTWEYEFPFLSRMAFHFGMLRAYAIPSIAQAISSRHDINTSTDSGMANVARRFEDTDLLVKEMTERPLTHPRAQQALERATRIRSLYRLTNEEYCYVLSVLVVEPCRLVEKWGYRSLAKKEKEAHYEVWKAIGTHMGIQNIPPSFHDMEEFSRKFEEKHMGAHPSSSALASAAIDLFVDTLPFKSLHSIILPIARRTVHALMDPELRQALKISAPPFLLSWVADFMLRVHAGCVRYLLLPREEPARRTPEIAAGPTGRYVPVTHVYGDFYVHGYRVDELGPKGMQEPFTVMMDNAADTSVQGRIRRALSLHTPRLSVPVSPAKQQKPVPDSAIEMDLSPRKKTENSILRRRSSSNRLSVNGEDDLRRRQTVEDDDDDGPVLFRRYTWNEGIHAPVPRRPVVRGLFAESAEVDAWASFGSKDT
;
A
#
# COMPACT_ATOMS: atom_id res chain seq x y z
N MET A 1 1.71 -31.64 -42.15
CA MET A 1 0.91 -30.61 -41.45
C MET A 1 0.19 -31.21 -40.24
N LEU A 2 -0.94 -31.93 -40.38
CA LEU A 2 -1.74 -32.42 -39.23
C LEU A 2 -0.96 -33.10 -38.08
N PRO A 3 -0.06 -34.09 -38.30
CA PRO A 3 0.56 -34.83 -37.18
C PRO A 3 1.50 -33.99 -36.30
N VAL A 4 1.92 -32.80 -36.74
CA VAL A 4 2.76 -31.88 -35.96
C VAL A 4 1.90 -30.92 -35.11
N LEU A 5 0.66 -30.66 -35.52
CA LEU A 5 -0.25 -29.75 -34.81
C LEU A 5 -0.89 -30.38 -33.56
N VAL A 6 -1.11 -31.70 -33.58
CA VAL A 6 -1.68 -32.44 -32.44
C VAL A 6 -0.85 -32.29 -31.16
N PRO A 7 0.46 -32.61 -31.12
CA PRO A 7 1.26 -32.47 -29.89
C PRO A 7 1.36 -31.02 -29.42
N PHE A 8 1.37 -30.03 -30.33
CA PHE A 8 1.36 -28.62 -29.96
C PHE A 8 0.04 -28.22 -29.28
N GLY A 9 -1.12 -28.68 -29.79
CA GLY A 9 -2.42 -28.46 -29.17
C GLY A 9 -2.55 -29.09 -27.78
N TRP A 10 -2.00 -30.29 -27.58
CA TRP A 10 -1.94 -30.94 -26.26
C TRP A 10 -1.04 -30.18 -25.27
N ALA A 11 0.16 -29.74 -25.71
CA ALA A 11 1.06 -28.96 -24.87
C ALA A 11 0.45 -27.61 -24.46
N ALA A 12 -0.15 -26.89 -25.41
CA ALA A 12 -0.84 -25.63 -25.14
C ALA A 12 -2.02 -25.83 -24.17
N SER A 13 -2.88 -26.83 -24.40
CA SER A 13 -4.02 -27.14 -23.52
C SER A 13 -3.57 -27.50 -22.09
N SER A 14 -2.49 -28.29 -21.98
CA SER A 14 -1.90 -28.67 -20.69
C SER A 14 -1.34 -27.46 -19.93
N TYR A 15 -0.66 -26.56 -20.64
CA TYR A 15 -0.16 -25.31 -20.07
C TYR A 15 -1.30 -24.40 -19.58
N LEU A 16 -2.33 -24.18 -20.41
CA LEU A 16 -3.51 -23.38 -20.03
C LEU A 16 -4.21 -23.95 -18.79
N TYR A 17 -4.34 -25.28 -18.70
CA TYR A 17 -4.90 -25.95 -17.53
C TYR A 17 -4.02 -25.76 -16.28
N TRP A 18 -2.70 -25.85 -16.42
CA TRP A 18 -1.76 -25.66 -15.32
C TRP A 18 -1.72 -24.21 -14.80
N VAL A 19 -1.67 -23.21 -15.69
CA VAL A 19 -1.78 -21.78 -15.34
C VAL A 19 -3.09 -21.52 -14.60
N ARG A 20 -4.22 -22.05 -15.10
CA ARG A 20 -5.53 -21.92 -14.47
C ARG A 20 -5.56 -22.57 -13.09
N GLY A 21 -4.99 -23.76 -12.94
CA GLY A 21 -4.86 -24.44 -11.65
C GLY A 21 -4.11 -23.58 -10.64
N LYS A 22 -2.91 -23.10 -11.00
CA LYS A 22 -2.11 -22.22 -10.14
C LYS A 22 -2.85 -20.94 -9.73
N ARG A 23 -3.60 -20.29 -10.64
CA ARG A 23 -4.44 -19.12 -10.30
C ARG A 23 -5.60 -19.47 -9.37
N PHE A 24 -6.18 -20.66 -9.52
CA PHE A 24 -7.21 -21.14 -8.60
C PHE A 24 -6.64 -21.43 -7.21
N ASP A 25 -5.44 -22.02 -7.13
CA ASP A 25 -4.73 -22.24 -5.87
C ASP A 25 -4.47 -20.90 -5.15
N THR A 26 -3.93 -19.88 -5.83
CA THR A 26 -3.69 -18.53 -5.27
C THR A 26 -4.97 -17.87 -4.79
N LEU A 27 -6.07 -17.94 -5.56
CA LEU A 27 -7.36 -17.37 -5.12
C LEU A 27 -7.93 -18.13 -3.92
N THR A 28 -7.78 -19.45 -3.87
CA THR A 28 -8.20 -20.27 -2.73
C THR A 28 -7.41 -19.88 -1.48
N GLU A 29 -6.10 -19.70 -1.59
CA GLU A 29 -5.22 -19.26 -0.50
C GLU A 29 -5.56 -17.85 0.03
N ILE A 30 -6.08 -16.95 -0.83
CA ILE A 30 -6.62 -15.65 -0.44
C ILE A 30 -7.94 -15.83 0.35
N LEU A 31 -8.87 -16.63 -0.18
CA LEU A 31 -10.20 -16.82 0.41
C LEU A 31 -10.16 -17.61 1.73
N GLU A 32 -9.36 -18.67 1.82
CA GLU A 32 -9.18 -19.52 3.00
C GLU A 32 -8.21 -18.95 4.05
N GLY A 33 -7.46 -17.88 3.72
CA GLY A 33 -6.58 -17.18 4.68
C GLY A 33 -7.34 -16.55 5.87
N PRO A 34 -6.65 -15.85 6.79
CA PRO A 34 -7.30 -15.21 7.93
C PRO A 34 -8.31 -14.11 7.51
N ASP A 35 -9.25 -13.79 8.39
CA ASP A 35 -10.19 -12.68 8.21
C ASP A 35 -9.43 -11.33 8.28
N PRO A 36 -9.51 -10.47 7.25
CA PRO A 36 -8.85 -9.16 7.26
C PRO A 36 -9.21 -8.27 8.45
N GLN A 37 -10.42 -8.41 9.01
CA GLN A 37 -10.84 -7.60 10.17
C GLN A 37 -10.27 -8.12 11.50
N SER A 38 -9.66 -9.31 11.53
CA SER A 38 -9.14 -9.91 12.76
C SER A 38 -7.82 -9.31 13.27
N SER A 39 -6.91 -8.88 12.37
CA SER A 39 -5.69 -8.15 12.73
C SER A 39 -5.12 -7.37 11.54
N PRO A 40 -4.29 -6.32 11.79
CA PRO A 40 -3.59 -5.60 10.72
C PRO A 40 -2.69 -6.50 9.85
N GLU A 41 -2.10 -7.54 10.43
CA GLU A 41 -1.29 -8.55 9.72
C GLU A 41 -2.16 -9.43 8.81
N ALA A 42 -3.36 -9.81 9.24
CA ALA A 42 -4.31 -10.57 8.43
C ALA A 42 -4.81 -9.76 7.22
N ALA A 43 -5.12 -8.47 7.42
CA ALA A 43 -5.39 -7.54 6.34
C ALA A 43 -4.19 -7.43 5.39
N PHE A 44 -2.98 -7.24 5.93
CA PHE A 44 -1.77 -7.09 5.13
C PHE A 44 -1.46 -8.34 4.27
N GLN A 45 -1.60 -9.56 4.80
CA GLN A 45 -1.39 -10.79 4.03
C GLN A 45 -2.30 -10.88 2.80
N THR A 46 -3.56 -10.47 2.96
CA THR A 46 -4.54 -10.44 1.86
C THR A 46 -4.24 -9.30 0.88
N TYR A 47 -3.87 -8.12 1.40
CA TYR A 47 -3.44 -6.95 0.62
C TYR A 47 -2.25 -7.29 -0.28
N GLU A 48 -1.19 -7.88 0.26
CA GLU A 48 0.04 -8.18 -0.48
C GLU A 48 -0.22 -9.17 -1.64
N LYS A 49 -0.95 -10.26 -1.36
CA LYS A 49 -1.39 -11.22 -2.39
C LYS A 49 -2.22 -10.54 -3.50
N THR A 50 -3.12 -9.64 -3.12
CA THR A 50 -3.96 -8.90 -4.08
C THR A 50 -3.11 -7.97 -4.96
N TRP A 51 -2.26 -7.14 -4.38
CA TRP A 51 -1.65 -6.03 -5.12
C TRP A 51 -0.25 -6.31 -5.65
N GLU A 52 0.57 -7.08 -4.95
CA GLU A 52 1.96 -7.32 -5.35
C GLU A 52 2.13 -8.63 -6.15
N TYR A 53 1.24 -9.61 -5.97
CA TYR A 53 1.22 -10.85 -6.77
C TYR A 53 0.21 -10.79 -7.93
N GLU A 54 -1.07 -10.51 -7.65
CA GLU A 54 -2.16 -10.66 -8.61
C GLU A 54 -2.33 -9.46 -9.55
N PHE A 55 -2.33 -8.23 -9.01
CA PHE A 55 -2.64 -7.01 -9.77
C PHE A 55 -1.57 -5.89 -9.79
N PRO A 56 -0.24 -6.15 -9.79
CA PRO A 56 0.76 -5.10 -9.63
C PRO A 56 0.80 -4.06 -10.77
N PHE A 57 0.41 -4.45 -11.98
CA PHE A 57 0.22 -3.52 -13.09
C PHE A 57 -0.93 -2.53 -12.84
N LEU A 58 -2.08 -3.03 -12.37
CA LEU A 58 -3.24 -2.20 -12.10
C LEU A 58 -3.09 -1.38 -10.82
N SER A 59 -2.38 -1.89 -9.81
CA SER A 59 -1.97 -1.12 -8.62
C SER A 59 -1.18 0.14 -9.02
N ARG A 60 -0.17 0.00 -9.88
CA ARG A 60 0.61 1.14 -10.40
C ARG A 60 -0.24 2.10 -11.24
N MET A 61 -1.10 1.58 -12.14
CA MET A 61 -2.02 2.42 -12.91
C MET A 61 -2.97 3.19 -11.98
N ALA A 62 -3.52 2.54 -10.96
CA ALA A 62 -4.46 3.15 -10.04
C ALA A 62 -3.81 4.26 -9.20
N PHE A 63 -2.53 4.14 -8.86
CA PHE A 63 -1.77 5.26 -8.29
C PHE A 63 -1.71 6.46 -9.25
N HIS A 64 -1.44 6.24 -10.55
CA HIS A 64 -1.45 7.31 -11.56
C HIS A 64 -2.82 7.98 -11.71
N PHE A 65 -3.88 7.19 -11.87
CA PHE A 65 -5.25 7.71 -12.00
C PHE A 65 -5.74 8.36 -10.72
N GLY A 66 -5.38 7.82 -9.55
CA GLY A 66 -5.72 8.42 -8.25
C GLY A 66 -5.09 9.79 -8.07
N MET A 67 -3.82 9.98 -8.44
CA MET A 67 -3.18 11.30 -8.44
C MET A 67 -3.90 12.29 -9.38
N LEU A 68 -4.39 11.81 -10.54
CA LEU A 68 -5.18 12.64 -11.46
C LEU A 68 -6.56 13.01 -10.88
N ARG A 69 -7.26 12.11 -10.17
CA ARG A 69 -8.51 12.43 -9.45
C ARG A 69 -8.27 13.47 -8.35
N ALA A 70 -7.21 13.30 -7.55
CA ALA A 70 -6.83 14.27 -6.53
C ALA A 70 -6.55 15.67 -7.12
N TYR A 71 -5.97 15.77 -8.32
CA TYR A 71 -5.79 17.04 -9.01
C TYR A 71 -7.08 17.64 -9.59
N ALA A 72 -8.14 16.85 -9.79
CA ALA A 72 -9.43 17.33 -10.27
C ALA A 72 -10.25 18.10 -9.21
N ILE A 73 -9.81 18.06 -7.94
CA ILE A 73 -10.34 18.90 -6.86
C ILE A 73 -9.53 20.22 -6.82
N PRO A 74 -10.14 21.40 -7.06
CA PRO A 74 -9.43 22.68 -7.20
C PRO A 74 -8.58 23.05 -5.99
N SER A 75 -9.06 22.85 -4.78
CA SER A 75 -8.36 23.20 -3.53
C SER A 75 -7.12 22.33 -3.29
N ILE A 76 -7.20 21.03 -3.58
CA ILE A 76 -6.06 20.10 -3.53
C ILE A 76 -5.02 20.51 -4.59
N ALA A 77 -5.44 20.78 -5.82
CA ALA A 77 -4.56 21.27 -6.88
C ALA A 77 -3.90 22.62 -6.54
N GLN A 78 -4.63 23.55 -5.91
CA GLN A 78 -4.07 24.81 -5.40
C GLN A 78 -3.06 24.58 -4.28
N ALA A 79 -3.38 23.76 -3.28
CA ALA A 79 -2.47 23.46 -2.17
C ALA A 79 -1.14 22.84 -2.66
N ILE A 80 -1.21 21.95 -3.66
CA ILE A 80 -0.02 21.37 -4.30
C ILE A 80 0.73 22.42 -5.12
N SER A 81 0.04 23.17 -5.99
CA SER A 81 0.70 24.19 -6.84
C SER A 81 1.29 25.37 -6.09
N SER A 82 0.76 25.72 -4.92
CA SER A 82 1.32 26.77 -4.06
C SER A 82 2.68 26.42 -3.42
N ARG A 83 3.05 25.13 -3.40
CA ARG A 83 4.26 24.63 -2.73
C ARG A 83 5.35 24.11 -3.66
N HIS A 84 5.05 23.90 -4.94
CA HIS A 84 5.95 23.27 -5.90
C HIS A 84 6.13 24.15 -7.13
N ASP A 85 7.37 24.23 -7.61
CA ASP A 85 7.64 24.79 -8.93
C ASP A 85 7.21 23.78 -10.00
N ILE A 86 5.99 23.95 -10.52
CA ILE A 86 5.41 23.15 -11.60
C ILE A 86 5.65 23.84 -12.96
N ASN A 87 6.70 24.65 -13.09
CA ASN A 87 7.03 25.27 -14.37
C ASN A 87 7.65 24.25 -15.34
N THR A 88 6.83 23.36 -15.91
CA THR A 88 7.25 22.34 -16.87
C THR A 88 7.74 22.89 -18.22
N SER A 89 7.82 24.22 -18.40
CA SER A 89 8.46 24.82 -19.57
C SER A 89 10.01 24.74 -19.52
N THR A 90 10.58 24.34 -18.38
CA THR A 90 12.00 24.05 -18.22
C THR A 90 12.25 22.59 -17.85
N ASP A 91 13.38 22.04 -18.26
CA ASP A 91 13.83 20.68 -17.89
C ASP A 91 13.92 20.52 -16.36
N SER A 92 14.31 21.58 -15.65
CA SER A 92 14.33 21.62 -14.19
C SER A 92 12.94 21.46 -13.55
N GLY A 93 11.90 22.03 -14.15
CA GLY A 93 10.52 21.89 -13.67
C GLY A 93 9.99 20.49 -13.88
N MET A 94 10.22 19.89 -15.06
CA MET A 94 9.83 18.49 -15.30
C MET A 94 10.59 17.53 -14.37
N ALA A 95 11.90 17.74 -14.16
CA ALA A 95 12.69 16.96 -13.20
C ALA A 95 12.18 17.09 -11.75
N ASN A 96 11.67 18.25 -11.34
CA ASN A 96 11.04 18.44 -10.04
C ASN A 96 9.70 17.69 -9.92
N VAL A 97 8.86 17.71 -10.96
CA VAL A 97 7.61 16.94 -11.01
C VAL A 97 7.90 15.44 -10.96
N ALA A 98 8.81 14.96 -11.80
CA ALA A 98 9.29 13.59 -11.85
C ALA A 98 9.79 13.09 -10.49
N ARG A 99 10.66 13.88 -9.84
CA ARG A 99 11.15 13.58 -8.49
C ARG A 99 10.02 13.54 -7.46
N ARG A 100 9.06 14.48 -7.50
CA ARG A 100 7.93 14.46 -6.55
C ARG A 100 7.10 13.17 -6.69
N PHE A 101 6.90 12.69 -7.92
CA PHE A 101 6.21 11.42 -8.16
C PHE A 101 7.03 10.22 -7.67
N GLU A 102 8.35 10.19 -7.93
CA GLU A 102 9.28 9.18 -7.39
C GLU A 102 9.25 9.13 -5.86
N ASP A 103 9.42 10.27 -5.20
CA ASP A 103 9.41 10.40 -3.74
C ASP A 103 8.06 9.95 -3.14
N THR A 104 6.93 10.26 -3.80
CA THR A 104 5.58 9.91 -3.31
C THR A 104 5.28 8.42 -3.50
N ASP A 105 5.60 7.86 -4.67
CA ASP A 105 5.40 6.43 -4.98
C ASP A 105 6.28 5.56 -4.09
N LEU A 106 7.57 5.91 -3.90
CA LEU A 106 8.44 5.21 -2.95
C LEU A 106 7.90 5.30 -1.53
N LEU A 107 7.43 6.47 -1.07
CA LEU A 107 6.89 6.62 0.28
C LEU A 107 5.61 5.80 0.50
N VAL A 108 4.71 5.75 -0.50
CA VAL A 108 3.54 4.86 -0.47
C VAL A 108 3.99 3.40 -0.40
N LYS A 109 4.90 2.97 -1.29
CA LYS A 109 5.38 1.59 -1.30
C LYS A 109 6.12 1.20 -0.02
N GLU A 110 6.85 2.11 0.63
CA GLU A 110 7.46 1.83 1.95
C GLU A 110 6.42 1.59 3.06
N MET A 111 5.25 2.22 2.98
CA MET A 111 4.12 1.98 3.90
C MET A 111 3.29 0.74 3.54
N THR A 112 3.21 0.35 2.27
CA THR A 112 2.28 -0.69 1.79
C THR A 112 2.93 -2.01 1.34
N GLU A 113 4.25 -2.09 1.19
CA GLU A 113 4.95 -3.35 0.83
C GLU A 113 5.41 -4.15 2.05
N ARG A 114 5.10 -3.68 3.28
CA ARG A 114 5.39 -4.35 4.56
C ARG A 114 4.27 -4.10 5.56
N PRO A 115 4.07 -4.97 6.57
CA PRO A 115 3.14 -4.71 7.67
C PRO A 115 3.47 -3.38 8.38
N LEU A 116 2.45 -2.65 8.85
CA LEU A 116 2.64 -1.37 9.56
C LEU A 116 3.36 -1.52 10.92
N THR A 117 3.48 -2.75 11.44
CA THR A 117 4.32 -3.09 12.60
C THR A 117 5.81 -3.14 12.27
N HIS A 118 6.20 -3.14 11.00
CA HIS A 118 7.60 -3.13 10.57
C HIS A 118 8.23 -1.72 10.75
N PRO A 119 9.41 -1.57 11.39
CA PRO A 119 9.98 -0.25 11.71
C PRO A 119 10.15 0.70 10.52
N ARG A 120 10.46 0.15 9.34
CA ARG A 120 10.59 0.94 8.09
C ARG A 120 9.25 1.49 7.58
N ALA A 121 8.16 0.74 7.76
CA ALA A 121 6.82 1.20 7.42
C ALA A 121 6.38 2.31 8.39
N GLN A 122 6.71 2.18 9.68
CA GLN A 122 6.48 3.23 10.69
C GLN A 122 7.27 4.51 10.36
N GLN A 123 8.55 4.39 10.01
CA GLN A 123 9.37 5.55 9.58
C GLN A 123 8.77 6.23 8.34
N ALA A 124 8.24 5.47 7.38
CA ALA A 124 7.58 6.00 6.20
C ALA A 124 6.25 6.69 6.53
N LEU A 125 5.49 6.14 7.48
CA LEU A 125 4.23 6.66 7.96
C LEU A 125 4.39 7.97 8.75
N GLU A 126 5.40 8.06 9.61
CA GLU A 126 5.82 9.31 10.26
C GLU A 126 6.25 10.36 9.24
N ARG A 127 7.04 9.96 8.23
CA ARG A 127 7.48 10.85 7.15
C ARG A 127 6.30 11.35 6.31
N ALA A 128 5.37 10.48 5.95
CA ALA A 128 4.13 10.83 5.25
C ALA A 128 3.28 11.79 6.09
N THR A 129 3.18 11.58 7.39
CA THR A 129 2.46 12.46 8.34
C THR A 129 3.11 13.85 8.41
N ARG A 130 4.45 13.93 8.45
CA ARG A 130 5.18 15.20 8.44
C ARG A 130 5.09 15.93 7.10
N ILE A 131 5.05 15.21 5.98
CA ILE A 131 4.79 15.79 4.66
C ILE A 131 3.34 16.27 4.55
N ARG A 132 2.37 15.50 5.09
CA ARG A 132 0.95 15.85 5.15
C ARG A 132 0.76 17.21 5.84
N SER A 133 1.34 17.42 7.01
CA SER A 133 1.17 18.65 7.79
C SER A 133 1.71 19.93 7.13
N LEU A 134 2.46 19.82 6.01
CA LEU A 134 2.80 20.96 5.17
C LEU A 134 1.57 21.52 4.43
N TYR A 135 0.65 20.68 3.97
CA TYR A 135 -0.47 21.11 3.14
C TYR A 135 -1.61 21.63 4.01
N ARG A 136 -2.22 22.74 3.59
CA ARG A 136 -3.38 23.34 4.26
C ARG A 136 -4.66 22.79 3.63
N LEU A 137 -4.93 21.51 3.88
CA LEU A 137 -6.17 20.84 3.51
C LEU A 137 -7.01 20.56 4.76
N THR A 138 -8.32 20.56 4.57
CA THR A 138 -9.30 20.13 5.56
C THR A 138 -9.20 18.61 5.81
N ASN A 139 -9.80 18.14 6.90
CA ASN A 139 -9.87 16.71 7.17
C ASN A 139 -10.71 15.96 6.11
N GLU A 140 -11.77 16.58 5.59
CA GLU A 140 -12.62 16.00 4.52
C GLU A 140 -11.81 15.76 3.25
N GLU A 141 -10.96 16.73 2.84
CA GLU A 141 -10.05 16.59 1.70
C GLU A 141 -8.97 15.52 1.91
N TYR A 142 -8.41 15.40 3.12
CA TYR A 142 -7.49 14.28 3.43
C TYR A 142 -8.18 12.93 3.38
N CYS A 143 -9.42 12.85 3.86
CA CYS A 143 -10.24 11.65 3.76
C CYS A 143 -10.55 11.31 2.29
N TYR A 144 -10.74 12.32 1.42
CA TYR A 144 -10.89 12.11 -0.02
C TYR A 144 -9.60 11.64 -0.70
N VAL A 145 -8.44 12.22 -0.38
CA VAL A 145 -7.15 11.72 -0.90
C VAL A 145 -6.93 10.26 -0.49
N LEU A 146 -7.33 9.89 0.73
CA LEU A 146 -7.30 8.50 1.18
C LEU A 146 -8.32 7.62 0.43
N SER A 147 -9.57 8.08 0.25
CA SER A 147 -10.61 7.30 -0.44
C SER A 147 -10.24 7.01 -1.90
N VAL A 148 -9.57 7.94 -2.57
CA VAL A 148 -9.05 7.73 -3.93
C VAL A 148 -8.01 6.58 -3.98
N LEU A 149 -7.13 6.47 -2.98
CA LEU A 149 -6.15 5.37 -2.89
C LEU A 149 -6.80 4.02 -2.54
N VAL A 150 -7.98 4.02 -1.94
CA VAL A 150 -8.77 2.81 -1.66
C VAL A 150 -9.65 2.41 -2.86
N VAL A 151 -10.43 3.34 -3.39
CA VAL A 151 -11.48 3.06 -4.38
C VAL A 151 -10.91 2.89 -5.78
N GLU A 152 -9.94 3.71 -6.21
CA GLU A 152 -9.43 3.67 -7.58
C GLU A 152 -8.79 2.32 -7.97
N PRO A 153 -7.95 1.67 -7.13
CA PRO A 153 -7.42 0.34 -7.44
C PRO A 153 -8.51 -0.69 -7.65
N CYS A 154 -9.52 -0.74 -6.77
CA CYS A 154 -10.64 -1.65 -6.91
C CYS A 154 -11.44 -1.37 -8.19
N ARG A 155 -11.72 -0.09 -8.49
CA ARG A 155 -12.46 0.34 -9.69
C ARG A 155 -11.74 -0.03 -10.99
N LEU A 156 -10.41 0.08 -11.03
CA LEU A 156 -9.63 -0.36 -12.20
C LEU A 156 -9.56 -1.89 -12.33
N VAL A 157 -9.53 -2.65 -11.22
CA VAL A 157 -9.59 -4.11 -11.27
C VAL A 157 -10.97 -4.62 -11.73
N GLU A 158 -12.08 -4.00 -11.33
CA GLU A 158 -13.40 -4.40 -11.86
C GLU A 158 -13.55 -4.15 -13.37
N LYS A 159 -12.79 -3.19 -13.94
CA LYS A 159 -12.87 -2.82 -15.36
C LYS A 159 -11.85 -3.56 -16.24
N TRP A 160 -10.62 -3.70 -15.77
CA TRP A 160 -9.47 -4.22 -16.53
C TRP A 160 -8.70 -5.33 -15.82
N GLY A 161 -9.16 -5.74 -14.63
CA GLY A 161 -8.69 -6.94 -13.96
C GLY A 161 -9.03 -8.19 -14.76
N TYR A 162 -8.16 -9.19 -14.64
CA TYR A 162 -8.39 -10.48 -15.28
C TYR A 162 -9.46 -11.33 -14.56
N ARG A 163 -9.79 -10.94 -13.32
CA ARG A 163 -10.92 -11.36 -12.48
C ARG A 163 -11.34 -10.15 -11.63
N SER A 164 -12.58 -10.14 -11.14
CA SER A 164 -13.02 -9.22 -10.08
C SER A 164 -12.34 -9.50 -8.74
N LEU A 165 -12.38 -8.52 -7.84
CA LEU A 165 -11.92 -8.69 -6.45
C LEU A 165 -13.02 -9.35 -5.61
N ALA A 166 -12.64 -10.33 -4.80
CA ALA A 166 -13.49 -10.86 -3.76
C ALA A 166 -13.77 -9.79 -2.68
N LYS A 167 -14.91 -9.91 -1.98
CA LYS A 167 -15.28 -9.02 -0.86
C LYS A 167 -14.15 -8.87 0.16
N LYS A 168 -13.52 -9.99 0.51
CA LYS A 168 -12.36 -10.10 1.41
C LYS A 168 -11.14 -9.29 0.95
N GLU A 169 -10.87 -9.25 -0.36
CA GLU A 169 -9.74 -8.46 -0.92
C GLU A 169 -10.02 -6.96 -0.81
N LYS A 170 -11.27 -6.53 -1.05
CA LYS A 170 -11.69 -5.13 -0.88
C LYS A 170 -11.65 -4.70 0.59
N GLU A 171 -12.08 -5.58 1.49
CA GLU A 171 -12.03 -5.37 2.95
C GLU A 171 -10.59 -5.27 3.45
N ALA A 172 -9.70 -6.17 3.03
CA ALA A 172 -8.28 -6.09 3.35
C ALA A 172 -7.61 -4.81 2.83
N HIS A 173 -7.93 -4.40 1.59
CA HIS A 173 -7.44 -3.16 1.01
C HIS A 173 -7.89 -1.94 1.83
N TYR A 174 -9.17 -1.91 2.18
CA TYR A 174 -9.75 -0.87 3.02
C TYR A 174 -9.11 -0.82 4.41
N GLU A 175 -8.97 -1.94 5.14
CA GLU A 175 -8.42 -1.94 6.51
C GLU A 175 -6.94 -1.52 6.54
N VAL A 176 -6.12 -1.92 5.57
CA VAL A 176 -4.72 -1.45 5.46
C VAL A 176 -4.65 0.07 5.29
N TRP A 177 -5.43 0.64 4.37
CA TRP A 177 -5.44 2.08 4.13
C TRP A 177 -6.11 2.88 5.26
N LYS A 178 -7.15 2.35 5.89
CA LYS A 178 -7.79 2.91 7.09
C LYS A 178 -6.81 2.98 8.26
N ALA A 179 -5.98 1.94 8.46
CA ALA A 179 -4.92 1.95 9.46
C ALA A 179 -3.87 3.04 9.15
N ILE A 180 -3.39 3.12 7.89
CA ILE A 180 -2.49 4.20 7.42
C ILE A 180 -3.11 5.58 7.72
N GLY A 181 -4.35 5.82 7.28
CA GLY A 181 -5.04 7.10 7.47
C GLY A 181 -5.23 7.47 8.93
N THR A 182 -5.57 6.50 9.78
CA THR A 182 -5.74 6.69 11.23
C THR A 182 -4.42 7.08 11.89
N HIS A 183 -3.32 6.37 11.58
CA HIS A 183 -1.98 6.73 12.05
C HIS A 183 -1.50 8.10 11.53
N MET A 184 -1.87 8.47 10.31
CA MET A 184 -1.61 9.81 9.76
C MET A 184 -2.45 10.91 10.43
N GLY A 185 -3.37 10.58 11.34
CA GLY A 185 -4.24 11.52 12.05
C GLY A 185 -5.37 12.06 11.18
N ILE A 186 -5.87 11.27 10.22
CA ILE A 186 -7.10 11.55 9.48
C ILE A 186 -8.28 11.04 10.31
N GLN A 187 -9.25 11.92 10.55
CA GLN A 187 -10.44 11.65 11.37
C GLN A 187 -11.64 11.32 10.48
N ASN A 188 -12.71 10.77 11.07
CA ASN A 188 -13.99 10.51 10.40
C ASN A 188 -13.88 9.73 9.07
N ILE A 189 -12.92 8.79 9.01
CA ILE A 189 -12.78 7.86 7.88
C ILE A 189 -14.06 7.01 7.80
N PRO A 190 -14.75 6.92 6.64
CA PRO A 190 -15.93 6.08 6.46
C PRO A 190 -15.67 4.63 6.92
N PRO A 191 -16.61 3.96 7.63
CA PRO A 191 -16.31 2.77 8.42
C PRO A 191 -16.21 1.46 7.60
N SER A 192 -16.56 1.47 6.32
CA SER A 192 -16.39 0.36 5.39
C SER A 192 -15.93 0.81 4.00
N PHE A 193 -15.51 -0.15 3.17
CA PHE A 193 -15.20 0.09 1.76
C PHE A 193 -16.39 0.72 0.99
N HIS A 194 -17.61 0.25 1.24
CA HIS A 194 -18.82 0.75 0.58
C HIS A 194 -19.09 2.22 0.94
N ASP A 195 -19.01 2.55 2.23
CA ASP A 195 -19.22 3.93 2.71
C ASP A 195 -18.12 4.86 2.19
N MET A 196 -16.92 4.34 1.98
CA MET A 196 -15.81 5.09 1.38
C MET A 196 -16.00 5.33 -0.13
N GLU A 197 -16.57 4.37 -0.86
CA GLU A 197 -16.96 4.54 -2.27
C GLU A 197 -18.09 5.57 -2.42
N GLU A 198 -19.12 5.50 -1.57
CA GLU A 198 -20.20 6.49 -1.55
C GLU A 198 -19.73 7.89 -1.13
N PHE A 199 -18.86 7.98 -0.11
CA PHE A 199 -18.21 9.24 0.28
C PHE A 199 -17.39 9.83 -0.87
N SER A 200 -16.55 9.01 -1.52
CA SER A 200 -15.71 9.47 -2.63
C SER A 200 -16.55 10.02 -3.79
N ARG A 201 -17.65 9.33 -4.13
CA ARG A 201 -18.60 9.78 -5.17
C ARG A 201 -19.25 11.11 -4.81
N LYS A 202 -19.85 11.24 -3.62
CA LYS A 202 -20.49 12.48 -3.16
C LYS A 202 -19.51 13.65 -3.03
N PHE A 203 -18.26 13.37 -2.66
CA PHE A 203 -17.20 14.38 -2.59
C PHE A 203 -16.80 14.86 -3.99
N GLU A 204 -16.67 13.96 -4.97
CA GLU A 204 -16.42 14.29 -6.37
C GLU A 204 -17.57 15.11 -6.98
N GLU A 205 -18.82 14.69 -6.81
CA GLU A 205 -20.03 15.40 -7.26
C GLU A 205 -20.09 16.86 -6.77
N LYS A 206 -19.62 17.11 -5.54
CA LYS A 206 -19.67 18.43 -4.87
C LYS A 206 -18.46 19.33 -5.15
N HIS A 207 -17.25 18.75 -5.25
CA HIS A 207 -16.00 19.52 -5.25
C HIS A 207 -15.15 19.36 -6.52
N MET A 208 -15.41 18.38 -7.38
CA MET A 208 -14.66 18.23 -8.63
C MET A 208 -15.00 19.38 -9.58
N GLY A 209 -13.99 20.04 -10.15
CA GLY A 209 -14.23 21.25 -10.92
C GLY A 209 -13.03 21.75 -11.70
N ALA A 210 -13.32 22.56 -12.72
CA ALA A 210 -12.30 23.02 -13.66
C ALA A 210 -11.48 24.21 -13.13
N HIS A 211 -10.21 23.98 -12.81
CA HIS A 211 -9.31 24.99 -12.25
C HIS A 211 -7.95 25.04 -12.99
N PRO A 212 -7.32 26.21 -13.19
CA PRO A 212 -6.03 26.31 -13.90
C PRO A 212 -4.92 25.42 -13.32
N SER A 213 -4.76 25.38 -11.99
CA SER A 213 -3.79 24.49 -11.34
C SER A 213 -4.06 23.01 -11.61
N SER A 214 -5.32 22.60 -11.72
CA SER A 214 -5.73 21.22 -11.99
C SER A 214 -5.30 20.79 -13.39
N SER A 215 -5.60 21.61 -14.41
CA SER A 215 -5.16 21.35 -15.79
C SER A 215 -3.64 21.35 -15.93
N ALA A 216 -2.92 22.25 -15.25
CA ALA A 216 -1.46 22.29 -15.27
C ALA A 216 -0.82 21.05 -14.61
N LEU A 217 -1.27 20.69 -13.41
CA LEU A 217 -0.81 19.48 -12.70
C LEU A 217 -1.12 18.20 -13.47
N ALA A 218 -2.32 18.09 -14.06
CA ALA A 218 -2.69 16.95 -14.87
C ALA A 218 -1.86 16.86 -16.15
N SER A 219 -1.62 17.96 -16.87
CA SER A 219 -0.73 17.93 -18.03
C SER A 219 0.66 17.44 -17.65
N ALA A 220 1.26 18.04 -16.61
CA ALA A 220 2.59 17.66 -16.13
C ALA A 220 2.69 16.18 -15.73
N ALA A 221 1.66 15.66 -15.06
CA ALA A 221 1.58 14.25 -14.67
C ALA A 221 1.39 13.32 -15.88
N ILE A 222 0.51 13.66 -16.83
CA ILE A 222 0.30 12.87 -18.05
C ILE A 222 1.58 12.83 -18.90
N ASP A 223 2.26 13.97 -19.06
CA ASP A 223 3.51 14.05 -19.81
C ASP A 223 4.60 13.20 -19.15
N LEU A 224 4.71 13.23 -17.82
CA LEU A 224 5.58 12.31 -17.06
C LEU A 224 5.19 10.84 -17.27
N PHE A 225 3.92 10.48 -17.12
CA PHE A 225 3.47 9.09 -17.25
C PHE A 225 3.77 8.51 -18.64
N VAL A 226 3.65 9.33 -19.70
CA VAL A 226 3.98 8.90 -21.06
C VAL A 226 5.50 8.75 -21.27
N ASP A 227 6.32 9.61 -20.65
CA ASP A 227 7.80 9.49 -20.68
C ASP A 227 8.31 8.21 -19.98
N THR A 228 7.55 7.67 -19.01
CA THR A 228 7.88 6.38 -18.38
C THR A 228 7.76 5.15 -19.31
N LEU A 229 7.21 5.30 -20.52
CA LEU A 229 7.04 4.18 -21.45
C LEU A 229 8.38 3.70 -22.01
N PRO A 230 8.61 2.37 -22.14
CA PRO A 230 9.92 1.81 -22.52
C PRO A 230 10.35 2.11 -23.96
N PHE A 231 9.49 2.70 -24.79
CA PHE A 231 9.69 2.88 -26.23
C PHE A 231 10.45 4.17 -26.59
N LYS A 232 11.56 4.46 -25.90
CA LYS A 232 12.32 5.72 -26.04
C LYS A 232 12.79 6.01 -27.48
N SER A 233 13.06 4.99 -28.29
CA SER A 233 13.43 5.14 -29.71
C SER A 233 12.29 5.54 -30.65
N LEU A 234 11.04 5.32 -30.24
CA LEU A 234 9.81 5.66 -30.99
C LEU A 234 9.05 6.83 -30.33
N HIS A 235 9.66 7.49 -29.34
CA HIS A 235 9.00 8.39 -28.42
C HIS A 235 8.24 9.51 -29.13
N SER A 236 8.87 10.20 -30.09
CA SER A 236 8.25 11.29 -30.86
C SER A 236 7.00 10.90 -31.67
N ILE A 237 6.84 9.62 -32.02
CA ILE A 237 5.69 9.09 -32.76
C ILE A 237 4.61 8.56 -31.80
N ILE A 238 5.03 7.92 -30.70
CA ILE A 238 4.14 7.30 -29.72
C ILE A 238 3.55 8.34 -28.75
N LEU A 239 4.31 9.38 -28.35
CA LEU A 239 3.91 10.42 -27.40
C LEU A 239 2.48 10.96 -27.63
N PRO A 240 2.11 11.45 -28.84
CA PRO A 240 0.78 12.01 -29.07
C PRO A 240 -0.33 10.96 -28.99
N ILE A 241 -0.02 9.70 -29.34
CA ILE A 241 -0.96 8.58 -29.27
C ILE A 241 -1.15 8.18 -27.81
N ALA A 242 -0.07 7.92 -27.08
CA ALA A 242 -0.08 7.52 -25.68
C ALA A 242 -0.74 8.57 -24.78
N ARG A 243 -0.47 9.87 -24.99
CA ARG A 243 -1.18 10.96 -24.29
C ARG A 243 -2.69 10.91 -24.54
N ARG A 244 -3.12 10.74 -25.79
CA ARG A 244 -4.54 10.56 -26.12
C ARG A 244 -5.13 9.25 -25.58
N THR A 245 -4.34 8.18 -25.46
CA THR A 245 -4.72 6.93 -24.81
C THR A 245 -4.98 7.15 -23.32
N VAL A 246 -4.10 7.86 -22.60
CA VAL A 246 -4.34 8.23 -21.19
C VAL A 246 -5.64 9.03 -21.05
N HIS A 247 -5.89 10.01 -21.92
CA HIS A 247 -7.18 10.72 -21.95
C HIS A 247 -8.36 9.75 -22.21
N ALA A 248 -8.18 8.75 -23.06
CA ALA A 248 -9.22 7.80 -23.45
C ALA A 248 -9.59 6.79 -22.36
N LEU A 249 -8.70 6.59 -21.39
CA LEU A 249 -8.90 5.75 -20.21
C LEU A 249 -9.59 6.49 -19.05
N MET A 250 -9.52 7.83 -19.03
CA MET A 250 -10.22 8.69 -18.06
C MET A 250 -11.74 8.74 -18.31
N ASP A 251 -12.50 8.67 -17.22
CA ASP A 251 -13.94 8.94 -17.21
C ASP A 251 -14.29 10.37 -17.66
N PRO A 252 -15.53 10.61 -18.16
CA PRO A 252 -15.93 11.91 -18.71
C PRO A 252 -15.83 13.07 -17.72
N GLU A 253 -16.21 12.83 -16.46
CA GLU A 253 -16.20 13.83 -15.37
C GLU A 253 -14.78 14.28 -15.06
N LEU A 254 -13.86 13.33 -14.84
CA LEU A 254 -12.44 13.60 -14.66
C LEU A 254 -11.85 14.40 -15.84
N ARG A 255 -12.19 14.04 -17.08
CA ARG A 255 -11.75 14.80 -18.27
C ARG A 255 -12.27 16.22 -18.28
N GLN A 256 -13.54 16.43 -17.95
CA GLN A 256 -14.17 17.75 -17.93
C GLN A 256 -13.53 18.65 -16.86
N ALA A 257 -13.31 18.13 -15.67
CA ALA A 257 -12.63 18.84 -14.58
C ALA A 257 -11.18 19.21 -14.94
N LEU A 258 -10.44 18.31 -15.60
CA LEU A 258 -9.06 18.60 -16.02
C LEU A 258 -8.96 19.46 -17.30
N LYS A 259 -10.08 19.82 -17.93
CA LYS A 259 -10.19 20.49 -19.24
C LYS A 259 -9.52 19.70 -20.38
N ILE A 260 -9.63 18.38 -20.34
CA ILE A 260 -9.09 17.47 -21.34
C ILE A 260 -10.16 17.16 -22.40
N SER A 261 -9.86 17.52 -23.66
CA SER A 261 -10.76 17.24 -24.79
C SER A 261 -11.08 15.75 -24.93
N ALA A 262 -12.33 15.43 -25.25
CA ALA A 262 -12.76 14.06 -25.48
C ALA A 262 -11.95 13.42 -26.64
N PRO A 263 -11.35 12.24 -26.44
CA PRO A 263 -10.67 11.52 -27.50
C PRO A 263 -11.68 10.88 -28.47
N PRO A 264 -11.26 10.52 -29.70
CA PRO A 264 -12.13 9.82 -30.64
C PRO A 264 -12.64 8.50 -30.05
N PHE A 265 -13.92 8.19 -30.25
CA PHE A 265 -14.57 6.98 -29.73
C PHE A 265 -13.77 5.69 -30.04
N LEU A 266 -13.28 5.56 -31.27
CA LEU A 266 -12.46 4.42 -31.69
C LEU A 266 -11.18 4.26 -30.85
N LEU A 267 -10.55 5.36 -30.42
CA LEU A 267 -9.35 5.31 -29.57
C LEU A 267 -9.70 4.84 -28.15
N SER A 268 -10.80 5.32 -27.56
CA SER A 268 -11.31 4.81 -26.28
C SER A 268 -11.66 3.33 -26.36
N TRP A 269 -12.30 2.89 -27.44
CA TRP A 269 -12.63 1.49 -27.64
C TRP A 269 -11.37 0.62 -27.79
N VAL A 270 -10.38 1.05 -28.60
CA VAL A 270 -9.11 0.32 -28.75
C VAL A 270 -8.33 0.29 -27.43
N ALA A 271 -8.26 1.40 -26.68
CA ALA A 271 -7.56 1.46 -25.40
C ALA A 271 -8.16 0.50 -24.36
N ASP A 272 -9.49 0.49 -24.23
CA ASP A 272 -10.22 -0.42 -23.34
C ASP A 272 -10.08 -1.88 -23.79
N PHE A 273 -10.18 -2.14 -25.10
CA PHE A 273 -9.98 -3.47 -25.68
C PHE A 273 -8.56 -4.01 -25.42
N MET A 274 -7.52 -3.19 -25.60
CA MET A 274 -6.13 -3.62 -25.36
C MET A 274 -5.88 -3.97 -23.89
N LEU A 275 -6.50 -3.26 -22.94
CA LEU A 275 -6.42 -3.60 -21.52
C LEU A 275 -7.18 -4.89 -21.19
N ARG A 276 -8.32 -5.16 -21.83
CA ARG A 276 -9.03 -6.46 -21.72
C ARG A 276 -8.24 -7.61 -22.35
N VAL A 277 -7.56 -7.37 -23.48
CA VAL A 277 -6.66 -8.35 -24.11
C VAL A 277 -5.48 -8.65 -23.19
N HIS A 278 -4.84 -7.61 -22.61
CA HIS A 278 -3.81 -7.78 -21.58
C HIS A 278 -4.33 -8.60 -20.40
N ALA A 279 -5.53 -8.32 -19.90
CA ALA A 279 -6.17 -9.10 -18.83
C ALA A 279 -6.35 -10.57 -19.22
N GLY A 280 -6.78 -10.85 -20.46
CA GLY A 280 -6.85 -12.21 -21.02
C GLY A 280 -5.48 -12.90 -21.09
N CYS A 281 -4.45 -12.19 -21.54
CA CYS A 281 -3.07 -12.69 -21.57
C CYS A 281 -2.55 -13.01 -20.15
N VAL A 282 -2.80 -12.14 -19.16
CA VAL A 282 -2.48 -12.41 -17.75
C VAL A 282 -3.21 -13.66 -17.26
N ARG A 283 -4.52 -13.77 -17.52
CA ARG A 283 -5.36 -14.88 -17.05
C ARG A 283 -4.90 -16.24 -17.56
N TYR A 284 -4.55 -16.33 -18.84
CA TYR A 284 -4.40 -17.59 -19.54
C TYR A 284 -2.97 -17.90 -19.97
N LEU A 285 -2.18 -16.88 -20.34
CA LEU A 285 -0.85 -17.09 -20.94
C LEU A 285 0.30 -16.84 -19.97
N LEU A 286 0.13 -15.97 -18.97
CA LEU A 286 1.17 -15.66 -17.98
C LEU A 286 0.98 -16.47 -16.70
N LEU A 287 2.08 -17.02 -16.19
CA LEU A 287 2.11 -17.68 -14.90
C LEU A 287 1.83 -16.70 -13.75
N PRO A 288 1.25 -17.16 -12.63
CA PRO A 288 1.26 -16.42 -11.37
C PRO A 288 2.68 -16.10 -10.93
N ARG A 289 2.84 -15.01 -10.18
CA ARG A 289 4.14 -14.63 -9.63
C ARG A 289 4.51 -15.53 -8.46
N GLU A 290 5.77 -15.93 -8.38
CA GLU A 290 6.32 -16.63 -7.21
C GLU A 290 6.87 -15.63 -6.17
N GLU A 291 7.33 -14.46 -6.62
CA GLU A 291 7.82 -13.36 -5.79
C GLU A 291 6.92 -12.11 -5.93
N PRO A 292 6.71 -11.33 -4.86
CA PRO A 292 5.88 -10.13 -4.90
C PRO A 292 6.57 -9.04 -5.73
N ALA A 293 5.81 -8.28 -6.51
CA ALA A 293 6.32 -7.22 -7.38
C ALA A 293 6.72 -5.92 -6.64
N ARG A 294 7.36 -6.06 -5.47
CA ARG A 294 7.78 -4.96 -4.60
C ARG A 294 8.80 -4.06 -5.29
N ARG A 295 8.67 -2.75 -5.06
CA ARG A 295 9.59 -1.71 -5.52
C ARG A 295 10.72 -1.47 -4.53
N THR A 296 10.48 -1.71 -3.25
CA THR A 296 11.40 -1.44 -2.15
C THR A 296 12.15 -2.73 -1.74
N PRO A 297 13.49 -2.79 -1.79
CA PRO A 297 14.23 -4.01 -1.45
C PRO A 297 14.15 -4.30 0.05
N GLU A 298 14.25 -5.55 0.47
CA GLU A 298 14.29 -5.90 1.90
C GLU A 298 15.59 -5.45 2.57
N ILE A 299 16.73 -5.63 1.89
CA ILE A 299 18.08 -5.39 2.40
C ILE A 299 18.63 -4.06 1.86
N ALA A 300 19.39 -3.34 2.68
CA ALA A 300 20.11 -2.13 2.26
C ALA A 300 21.31 -2.46 1.36
N ALA A 301 21.58 -1.59 0.39
CA ALA A 301 22.72 -1.67 -0.51
C ALA A 301 24.02 -1.26 0.21
N GLY A 302 24.60 -2.21 0.95
CA GLY A 302 25.89 -2.07 1.60
C GLY A 302 25.87 -1.39 2.98
N PRO A 303 27.05 -1.08 3.55
CA PRO A 303 27.19 -0.65 4.94
C PRO A 303 26.68 0.78 5.21
N THR A 304 26.18 1.49 4.20
CA THR A 304 25.65 2.86 4.31
C THR A 304 24.20 2.93 4.78
N GLY A 305 23.48 1.79 4.83
CA GLY A 305 22.08 1.73 5.24
C GLY A 305 21.09 2.36 4.24
N ARG A 306 21.49 2.53 2.97
CA ARG A 306 20.62 3.05 1.90
C ARG A 306 19.94 1.94 1.11
N TYR A 307 18.72 2.18 0.66
CA TYR A 307 17.95 1.23 -0.15
C TYR A 307 17.91 1.67 -1.61
N VAL A 308 18.22 0.78 -2.55
CA VAL A 308 18.13 1.07 -4.00
C VAL A 308 16.79 0.53 -4.51
N PRO A 309 15.92 1.34 -5.15
CA PRO A 309 14.67 0.83 -5.73
C PRO A 309 14.91 -0.31 -6.71
N VAL A 310 14.09 -1.36 -6.68
CA VAL A 310 14.15 -2.48 -7.64
C VAL A 310 13.79 -2.02 -9.06
N THR A 311 12.95 -0.98 -9.16
CA THR A 311 12.57 -0.35 -10.43
C THR A 311 12.61 1.17 -10.31
N HIS A 312 13.23 1.84 -11.29
CA HIS A 312 13.16 3.29 -11.47
C HIS A 312 12.01 3.60 -12.44
N VAL A 313 10.99 4.34 -11.98
CA VAL A 313 9.76 4.55 -12.75
C VAL A 313 9.73 5.95 -13.37
N TYR A 314 9.99 6.99 -12.58
CA TYR A 314 9.88 8.39 -13.02
C TYR A 314 11.25 9.05 -13.28
N GLY A 315 12.35 8.32 -13.11
CA GLY A 315 13.71 8.80 -13.38
C GLY A 315 14.75 8.21 -12.43
N ASP A 316 16.02 8.37 -12.81
CA ASP A 316 17.18 7.76 -12.14
C ASP A 316 17.66 8.59 -10.93
N PHE A 317 16.73 8.98 -10.04
CA PHE A 317 17.03 9.86 -8.89
C PHE A 317 17.75 9.15 -7.74
N TYR A 318 17.59 7.83 -7.64
CA TYR A 318 17.99 7.03 -6.47
C TYR A 318 18.88 5.83 -6.83
N VAL A 319 19.71 5.96 -7.87
CA VAL A 319 20.69 4.94 -8.31
C VAL A 319 21.69 4.57 -7.22
N HIS A 320 22.06 5.54 -6.36
CA HIS A 320 22.93 5.33 -5.19
C HIS A 320 22.14 5.07 -3.89
N GLY A 321 20.86 4.74 -4.03
CA GLY A 321 19.91 4.48 -2.96
C GLY A 321 19.43 5.72 -2.20
N TYR A 322 18.38 5.51 -1.41
CA TYR A 322 17.74 6.50 -0.54
C TYR A 322 17.66 6.01 0.90
N ARG A 323 17.38 6.93 1.81
CA ARG A 323 16.79 6.64 3.13
C ARG A 323 15.37 7.19 3.18
N VAL A 324 14.51 6.59 4.00
CA VAL A 324 13.10 7.01 4.13
C VAL A 324 12.98 8.48 4.59
N ASP A 325 13.90 8.95 5.42
CA ASP A 325 14.01 10.36 5.86
C ASP A 325 14.46 11.34 4.76
N GLU A 326 14.98 10.87 3.63
CA GLU A 326 15.39 11.71 2.48
C GLU A 326 14.24 11.99 1.50
N LEU A 327 13.18 11.17 1.51
CA LEU A 327 12.03 11.26 0.58
C LEU A 327 11.21 12.54 0.83
N GLY A 328 10.80 13.23 -0.24
CA GLY A 328 9.96 14.42 -0.17
C GLY A 328 10.73 15.75 -0.23
N PRO A 329 10.07 16.87 0.13
CA PRO A 329 10.59 18.21 -0.15
C PRO A 329 11.99 18.49 0.42
N LYS A 330 12.89 18.99 -0.44
CA LYS A 330 14.22 19.50 -0.08
C LYS A 330 14.05 20.63 0.95
N GLY A 331 14.48 20.40 2.19
CA GLY A 331 14.21 21.25 3.35
C GLY A 331 13.62 20.50 4.55
N MET A 332 13.16 19.25 4.38
CA MET A 332 12.76 18.36 5.48
C MET A 332 13.79 17.23 5.73
N GLN A 333 14.95 17.28 5.09
CA GLN A 333 15.96 16.21 5.08
C GLN A 333 16.88 16.23 6.32
N GLU A 334 16.42 16.78 7.45
CA GLU A 334 17.14 16.63 8.72
C GLU A 334 17.02 15.19 9.21
N PRO A 335 18.14 14.56 9.63
CA PRO A 335 18.14 13.17 10.04
C PRO A 335 17.25 12.98 11.27
N PHE A 336 16.39 11.95 11.20
CA PHE A 336 15.61 11.53 12.35
C PHE A 336 16.54 10.93 13.41
N THR A 337 16.97 11.75 14.36
CA THR A 337 17.36 11.23 15.68
C THR A 337 16.11 10.61 16.26
N VAL A 338 16.05 9.28 16.27
CA VAL A 338 14.98 8.55 16.96
C VAL A 338 14.98 9.06 18.40
N MET A 339 13.92 9.77 18.79
CA MET A 339 13.58 9.93 20.20
C MET A 339 13.06 8.58 20.71
N MET A 340 13.95 7.59 20.75
CA MET A 340 13.92 6.69 21.88
C MET A 340 14.16 7.61 23.08
N ASP A 341 13.35 7.45 24.12
CA ASP A 341 13.63 8.04 25.42
C ASP A 341 14.94 7.42 25.96
N ASN A 342 16.06 7.91 25.45
CA ASN A 342 17.34 7.80 26.10
C ASN A 342 17.23 8.62 27.36
N ALA A 343 16.79 7.92 28.40
CA ALA A 343 16.85 8.27 29.82
C ALA A 343 18.30 8.53 30.22
N ALA A 344 18.84 9.64 29.71
CA ALA A 344 20.13 10.22 30.00
C ALA A 344 19.99 11.32 31.07
N ASP A 345 19.10 11.11 32.04
CA ASP A 345 19.27 11.72 33.36
C ASP A 345 18.88 10.75 34.50
N THR A 346 19.68 10.79 35.57
CA THR A 346 19.47 10.16 36.88
C THR A 346 19.52 8.62 37.02
N SER A 347 20.56 8.00 36.46
CA SER A 347 21.42 7.03 37.19
C SER A 347 20.76 5.91 38.04
N VAL A 348 20.10 4.93 37.42
CA VAL A 348 19.69 3.69 38.14
C VAL A 348 20.90 2.89 38.65
N GLN A 349 21.97 2.77 37.85
CA GLN A 349 23.24 2.17 38.31
C GLN A 349 23.94 3.00 39.40
N GLY A 350 23.69 4.30 39.48
CA GLY A 350 24.20 5.18 40.53
C GLY A 350 23.47 5.01 41.87
N ARG A 351 22.18 4.65 41.85
CA ARG A 351 21.37 4.40 43.05
C ARG A 351 21.68 3.05 43.68
N ILE A 352 21.88 1.99 42.89
CA ILE A 352 22.25 0.66 43.40
C ILE A 352 23.63 0.71 44.10
N ARG A 353 24.61 1.43 43.54
CA ARG A 353 25.93 1.61 44.18
C ARG A 353 25.92 2.45 45.46
N ARG A 354 24.94 3.35 45.63
CA ARG A 354 24.82 4.22 46.82
C ARG A 354 23.92 3.62 47.92
N ALA A 355 23.05 2.68 47.58
CA ALA A 355 22.25 1.89 48.52
C ALA A 355 23.06 0.77 49.21
N LEU A 356 24.16 0.31 48.59
CA LEU A 356 25.04 -0.73 49.13
C LEU A 356 26.25 -0.20 49.93
N SER A 357 26.37 1.12 50.13
CA SER A 357 27.55 1.74 50.75
C SER A 357 27.34 2.32 52.15
N LEU A 358 26.20 2.08 52.79
CA LEU A 358 25.90 2.57 54.15
C LEU A 358 25.16 1.51 54.99
N HIS A 359 25.75 1.19 56.15
CA HIS A 359 25.23 0.34 57.24
C HIS A 359 25.18 -1.18 57.00
N THR A 360 26.24 -1.87 57.45
CA THR A 360 26.10 -2.95 58.46
C THR A 360 27.38 -3.00 59.31
N PRO A 361 27.29 -3.31 60.63
CA PRO A 361 28.43 -3.25 61.53
C PRO A 361 29.31 -4.52 61.46
N ARG A 362 30.51 -4.41 62.02
CA ARG A 362 31.47 -5.51 62.19
C ARG A 362 30.86 -6.67 62.99
N LEU A 363 31.09 -7.89 62.53
CA LEU A 363 31.46 -9.03 63.39
C LEU A 363 32.38 -9.97 62.59
N SER A 364 33.44 -10.42 63.25
CA SER A 364 34.58 -11.13 62.66
C SER A 364 34.50 -12.64 62.85
N VAL A 365 35.04 -13.42 61.91
CA VAL A 365 36.01 -14.52 62.13
C VAL A 365 36.44 -15.11 60.76
N PRO A 366 37.70 -15.57 60.56
CA PRO A 366 38.27 -15.79 59.22
C PRO A 366 38.38 -17.28 58.81
N VAL A 367 38.72 -17.55 57.54
CA VAL A 367 39.69 -18.57 57.08
C VAL A 367 40.06 -18.32 55.60
N SER A 368 41.20 -18.87 55.16
CA SER A 368 41.98 -18.48 53.96
C SER A 368 42.04 -19.62 52.89
N PRO A 369 42.97 -19.70 51.90
CA PRO A 369 42.75 -19.18 50.53
C PRO A 369 43.06 -20.16 49.38
N ALA A 370 42.60 -19.85 48.15
CA ALA A 370 43.14 -20.37 46.87
C ALA A 370 42.41 -19.70 45.67
N LYS A 371 42.98 -19.46 44.48
CA LYS A 371 44.38 -19.34 44.03
C LYS A 371 44.37 -18.78 42.59
N GLN A 372 45.25 -17.81 42.26
CA GLN A 372 45.86 -17.59 40.92
C GLN A 372 44.90 -17.26 39.73
N GLN A 373 45.28 -16.51 38.68
CA GLN A 373 46.60 -15.98 38.26
C GLN A 373 46.48 -14.61 37.54
N LYS A 374 47.61 -14.08 37.06
CA LYS A 374 47.92 -12.67 36.65
C LYS A 374 48.66 -12.73 35.27
N PRO A 375 49.12 -11.65 34.59
CA PRO A 375 48.40 -10.49 34.00
C PRO A 375 49.02 -9.86 32.69
N VAL A 376 48.47 -8.72 32.19
CA VAL A 376 49.07 -7.62 31.34
C VAL A 376 49.77 -7.92 29.97
N PRO A 377 50.19 -6.92 29.13
CA PRO A 377 49.97 -5.44 29.14
C PRO A 377 49.56 -4.73 27.80
N ASP A 378 48.92 -3.56 27.98
CA ASP A 378 49.20 -2.18 27.50
C ASP A 378 49.62 -1.78 26.06
N SER A 379 48.94 -0.74 25.54
CA SER A 379 49.50 0.57 25.09
C SER A 379 48.32 1.48 24.66
N ALA A 380 48.01 2.65 25.25
CA ALA A 380 48.77 3.86 25.58
C ALA A 380 48.85 4.88 24.41
N ILE A 381 48.26 6.07 24.63
CA ILE A 381 48.67 7.42 24.18
C ILE A 381 47.84 8.45 24.99
N GLU A 382 48.50 9.35 25.72
CA GLU A 382 47.91 10.55 26.37
C GLU A 382 47.99 11.76 25.40
N MET A 383 47.10 12.76 25.45
CA MET A 383 47.25 14.12 26.08
C MET A 383 46.14 15.06 25.47
N ASP A 384 45.81 16.29 25.91
CA ASP A 384 46.40 17.19 26.93
C ASP A 384 45.40 18.20 27.60
N LEU A 385 45.95 19.03 28.49
CA LEU A 385 45.52 20.29 29.16
C LEU A 385 44.37 21.18 28.59
N SER A 386 43.30 21.37 29.40
CA SER A 386 42.97 22.56 30.25
C SER A 386 43.10 24.03 29.75
N PRO A 387 42.47 25.07 30.41
CA PRO A 387 41.17 25.18 31.11
C PRO A 387 40.44 26.58 31.00
N ARG A 388 39.33 26.79 31.78
CA ARG A 388 38.65 28.08 32.18
C ARG A 388 37.73 28.76 31.13
N LYS A 389 36.67 29.53 31.49
CA LYS A 389 36.06 30.00 32.76
C LYS A 389 34.59 30.48 32.53
N LYS A 390 33.73 30.39 33.56
CA LYS A 390 32.63 31.31 34.04
C LYS A 390 31.82 32.18 33.02
N THR A 391 30.53 32.52 33.19
CA THR A 391 29.75 32.83 34.42
C THR A 391 28.23 32.96 34.12
N GLU A 392 27.35 32.72 35.13
CA GLU A 392 26.09 33.44 35.52
C GLU A 392 25.09 33.98 34.45
N ASN A 393 23.78 34.20 34.67
CA ASN A 393 22.71 33.81 35.61
C ASN A 393 21.54 34.81 35.35
N SER A 394 20.29 34.36 35.19
CA SER A 394 19.02 35.04 35.55
C SER A 394 17.86 34.09 35.13
N ILE A 395 16.79 33.78 35.88
CA ILE A 395 16.05 34.37 37.02
C ILE A 395 15.18 35.59 36.68
N LEU A 396 13.88 35.32 36.44
CA LEU A 396 12.65 35.98 36.95
C LEU A 396 11.45 35.29 36.23
N ARG A 397 10.41 34.64 36.80
CA ARG A 397 9.59 34.69 38.05
C ARG A 397 8.22 35.37 37.81
N ARG A 398 7.14 34.78 38.40
CA ARG A 398 5.71 35.23 38.50
C ARG A 398 4.79 34.88 37.30
N ARG A 399 3.48 34.62 37.50
CA ARG A 399 2.68 34.16 38.69
C ARG A 399 1.33 33.58 38.21
N SER A 400 0.67 32.84 39.10
CA SER A 400 -0.69 32.31 39.02
C SER A 400 -1.81 33.33 38.76
N SER A 401 -2.91 32.89 38.11
CA SER A 401 -4.28 33.05 38.66
C SER A 401 -5.29 32.10 38.00
N SER A 402 -6.27 31.68 38.79
CA SER A 402 -7.39 30.81 38.42
C SER A 402 -8.58 31.58 37.85
N ASN A 403 -9.47 30.91 37.11
CA ASN A 403 -10.90 31.09 37.36
C ASN A 403 -11.72 29.83 37.00
N ARG A 404 -12.68 29.49 37.86
CA ARG A 404 -13.81 28.60 37.57
C ARG A 404 -15.03 29.48 37.30
N LEU A 405 -15.94 29.02 36.44
CA LEU A 405 -17.38 29.18 36.64
C LEU A 405 -18.10 28.07 35.86
N SER A 406 -19.15 27.53 36.47
CA SER A 406 -19.99 26.43 35.97
C SER A 406 -21.24 26.96 35.26
N VAL A 407 -22.02 26.06 34.62
CA VAL A 407 -23.44 25.77 34.97
C VAL A 407 -24.15 24.98 33.83
N ASN A 408 -24.68 23.80 34.21
CA ASN A 408 -25.82 23.01 33.69
C ASN A 408 -25.93 22.50 32.23
N GLY A 409 -26.44 21.28 32.10
CA GLY A 409 -27.06 20.75 30.86
C GLY A 409 -27.07 19.22 30.71
N GLU A 410 -27.59 18.45 31.67
CA GLU A 410 -27.90 17.00 31.48
C GLU A 410 -29.38 16.79 31.11
N ASP A 411 -29.67 15.59 30.58
CA ASP A 411 -30.97 15.01 30.17
C ASP A 411 -31.69 15.68 28.96
N ASP A 412 -32.08 14.96 27.90
CA ASP A 412 -33.13 13.93 27.98
C ASP A 412 -33.18 12.88 26.83
N LEU A 413 -33.50 11.63 27.23
CA LEU A 413 -34.37 10.61 26.61
C LEU A 413 -34.28 10.12 25.13
N ARG A 414 -33.80 8.87 25.02
CA ARG A 414 -34.34 7.69 24.29
C ARG A 414 -35.73 7.77 23.60
N ARG A 415 -35.79 7.39 22.32
CA ARG A 415 -36.76 6.44 21.65
C ARG A 415 -36.01 5.78 20.46
N ARG A 416 -35.97 4.46 20.23
CA ARG A 416 -37.02 3.51 19.74
C ARG A 416 -37.71 4.01 18.45
N GLN A 417 -37.88 3.25 17.37
CA GLN A 417 -37.93 1.78 17.21
C GLN A 417 -37.72 1.35 15.73
N THR A 418 -37.15 0.14 15.53
CA THR A 418 -37.49 -0.97 14.60
C THR A 418 -38.24 -0.70 13.27
N VAL A 419 -37.67 -1.13 12.12
CA VAL A 419 -37.99 -2.37 11.32
C VAL A 419 -39.28 -2.28 10.51
N GLU A 420 -39.16 -2.45 9.19
CA GLU A 420 -40.16 -3.09 8.31
C GLU A 420 -39.43 -3.56 7.03
N ASP A 421 -39.38 -4.88 6.85
CA ASP A 421 -39.13 -5.55 5.57
C ASP A 421 -40.50 -5.78 4.92
N ASP A 422 -40.61 -5.67 3.59
CA ASP A 422 -41.76 -6.21 2.82
C ASP A 422 -41.31 -6.60 1.41
N ASP A 423 -41.35 -7.90 1.12
CA ASP A 423 -41.32 -8.49 -0.22
C ASP A 423 -42.77 -8.62 -0.74
N ASP A 424 -43.04 -8.23 -1.98
CA ASP A 424 -44.19 -8.78 -2.73
C ASP A 424 -43.93 -8.79 -4.26
N ASP A 425 -44.62 -9.66 -4.98
CA ASP A 425 -44.06 -10.42 -6.10
C ASP A 425 -44.62 -10.06 -7.50
N GLY A 426 -43.75 -10.14 -8.51
CA GLY A 426 -44.11 -10.35 -9.93
C GLY A 426 -44.17 -9.15 -10.90
N PRO A 427 -44.25 -9.41 -12.23
CA PRO A 427 -44.15 -10.69 -12.93
C PRO A 427 -42.84 -10.87 -13.75
N VAL A 428 -42.58 -12.12 -14.15
CA VAL A 428 -41.32 -12.60 -14.73
C VAL A 428 -41.00 -12.03 -16.12
N LEU A 429 -39.81 -11.41 -16.27
CA LEU A 429 -39.18 -11.11 -17.56
C LEU A 429 -37.69 -11.53 -17.59
N PHE A 430 -37.41 -12.60 -18.35
CA PHE A 430 -36.09 -13.08 -18.84
C PHE A 430 -34.84 -12.76 -17.97
N ARG A 431 -34.63 -13.56 -16.92
CA ARG A 431 -33.40 -13.54 -16.11
C ARG A 431 -32.20 -14.01 -16.92
N ARG A 432 -31.28 -13.10 -17.23
CA ARG A 432 -29.96 -13.39 -17.82
C ARG A 432 -29.08 -14.00 -16.71
N TYR A 433 -28.66 -15.26 -16.85
CA TYR A 433 -27.85 -15.94 -15.82
C TYR A 433 -26.57 -15.14 -15.48
N THR A 434 -26.45 -14.72 -14.22
CA THR A 434 -25.28 -14.01 -13.67
C THR A 434 -24.48 -14.92 -12.73
N TRP A 435 -23.16 -14.83 -12.82
CA TRP A 435 -22.20 -15.73 -12.15
C TRP A 435 -21.97 -15.38 -10.66
N ASN A 436 -23.05 -15.09 -9.91
CA ASN A 436 -22.99 -14.67 -8.50
C ASN A 436 -23.25 -15.82 -7.49
N GLU A 437 -23.61 -17.01 -7.96
CA GLU A 437 -23.82 -18.18 -7.09
C GLU A 437 -22.55 -19.05 -7.07
N GLY A 438 -21.99 -19.20 -5.87
CA GLY A 438 -20.71 -19.89 -5.67
C GLY A 438 -20.85 -21.41 -5.58
N ILE A 439 -19.83 -22.08 -6.12
CA ILE A 439 -19.46 -23.49 -5.90
C ILE A 439 -20.41 -24.54 -6.53
N HIS A 440 -19.87 -25.33 -7.48
CA HIS A 440 -19.74 -26.80 -7.37
C HIS A 440 -19.29 -27.40 -8.72
N ALA A 441 -17.97 -27.53 -8.89
CA ALA A 441 -17.38 -28.46 -9.84
C ALA A 441 -16.44 -29.39 -9.08
N PRO A 442 -16.76 -30.69 -8.91
CA PRO A 442 -15.89 -31.63 -8.23
C PRO A 442 -14.70 -31.98 -9.15
N VAL A 443 -13.60 -31.23 -9.01
CA VAL A 443 -12.32 -31.63 -9.59
C VAL A 443 -11.76 -32.77 -8.75
N PRO A 444 -11.41 -33.93 -9.33
CA PRO A 444 -10.96 -35.09 -8.56
C PRO A 444 -9.67 -34.76 -7.80
N ARG A 445 -9.67 -35.00 -6.48
CA ARG A 445 -8.49 -34.90 -5.63
C ARG A 445 -7.41 -35.83 -6.18
N ARG A 446 -6.22 -35.28 -6.48
CA ARG A 446 -5.06 -36.10 -6.88
C ARG A 446 -4.69 -37.04 -5.72
N PRO A 447 -4.60 -38.37 -5.95
CA PRO A 447 -4.04 -39.25 -4.94
C PRO A 447 -2.53 -38.96 -4.81
N VAL A 448 -2.08 -38.81 -3.56
CA VAL A 448 -0.65 -38.63 -3.25
C VAL A 448 0.07 -39.93 -3.60
N VAL A 449 1.09 -39.84 -4.46
CA VAL A 449 1.98 -40.97 -4.76
C VAL A 449 2.84 -41.25 -3.53
N ARG A 450 2.41 -42.20 -2.70
CA ARG A 450 3.30 -42.99 -1.84
C ARG A 450 3.40 -44.39 -2.46
N GLY A 451 4.61 -44.76 -2.85
CA GLY A 451 4.87 -46.04 -3.51
C GLY A 451 5.26 -47.17 -2.56
N LEU A 452 5.67 -48.27 -3.19
CA LEU A 452 6.45 -49.40 -2.67
C LEU A 452 5.68 -50.52 -1.93
N PHE A 453 5.57 -51.65 -2.66
CA PHE A 453 5.42 -53.05 -2.23
C PHE A 453 4.18 -53.48 -1.41
N ALA A 454 3.28 -54.25 -2.04
CA ALA A 454 2.84 -55.59 -1.58
C ALA A 454 1.99 -56.29 -2.68
N GLU A 455 1.85 -57.61 -2.61
CA GLU A 455 1.29 -58.48 -3.64
C GLU A 455 -0.22 -58.77 -3.51
N SER A 456 -0.85 -59.06 -4.66
CA SER A 456 -1.91 -60.07 -4.90
C SER A 456 -3.30 -59.98 -4.22
N ALA A 457 -4.31 -60.46 -4.99
CA ALA A 457 -5.71 -60.73 -4.61
C ALA A 457 -6.53 -59.48 -4.18
N GLU A 458 -7.72 -59.18 -4.69
CA GLU A 458 -8.81 -60.03 -5.16
C GLU A 458 -9.54 -59.39 -6.35
N VAL A 459 -9.71 -60.19 -7.41
CA VAL A 459 -10.79 -60.03 -8.40
C VAL A 459 -11.91 -60.97 -7.93
N ASP A 460 -13.18 -60.54 -8.05
CA ASP A 460 -14.43 -61.26 -7.72
C ASP A 460 -15.19 -60.88 -6.43
N ALA A 461 -15.60 -59.61 -6.34
CA ALA A 461 -16.94 -59.18 -5.87
C ALA A 461 -17.14 -57.74 -6.40
N TRP A 462 -18.18 -57.35 -7.14
CA TRP A 462 -19.61 -57.48 -6.85
C TRP A 462 -20.41 -57.52 -8.17
N ALA A 463 -20.58 -58.71 -8.74
CA ALA A 463 -21.48 -58.93 -9.87
C ALA A 463 -22.69 -59.78 -9.44
N SER A 464 -23.72 -59.15 -8.85
CA SER A 464 -25.08 -59.71 -8.76
C SER A 464 -26.11 -58.66 -8.30
N PHE A 465 -27.38 -58.88 -8.67
CA PHE A 465 -28.56 -58.04 -8.45
C PHE A 465 -28.58 -56.68 -9.20
N GLY A 466 -29.53 -56.43 -10.09
CA GLY A 466 -30.62 -57.29 -10.57
C GLY A 466 -31.48 -56.54 -11.60
N SER A 467 -31.94 -57.24 -12.64
CA SER A 467 -32.86 -56.72 -13.63
C SER A 467 -34.32 -56.75 -13.14
N LYS A 468 -35.21 -56.13 -13.93
CA LYS A 468 -36.69 -56.16 -13.90
C LYS A 468 -37.39 -54.96 -13.23
N ASP A 469 -38.49 -54.44 -13.75
CA ASP A 469 -39.18 -54.66 -15.05
C ASP A 469 -40.03 -53.40 -15.39
N THR A 470 -40.58 -53.37 -16.62
CA THR A 470 -41.47 -52.36 -17.26
C THR A 470 -40.85 -51.05 -17.77
#